data_AF-A0A3D2WQK2-F1
#
_entry.id   AF-A0A3D2WQK2-F1
#
_cell.length_a   1.000
_cell.length_b   1.000
_cell.length_c   1.000
_cell.angle_alpha   90.00
_cell.angle_beta   90.00
_cell.angle_gamma   90.00
#
_symmetry.space_group_name_H-M   'P 1'
#
loop_
_entity.id
_entity.type
_entity.pdbx_description
1 polymer ?
#
loop_
_entity_poly.entity_id
_entity_poly.type
_entity_poly.pdbx_seq_one_letter_code
_entity_poly.pdbx_strand_id
1 'polypeptide(L)'
;LGICYGMQAMAKKFGGEVAAGNHREFGAATLVIEQESDLLDITHEGAKLKELNVWMSHGDRVEKLPENFVCIGSSQNAPIAAMKHESKPYYGLQFHPEVTHSEFGLELLGKFVHEICGSKSSWTPANIVEDAVKTIRETVGNDHVLLGLSGGVDSSVVAAL
;
A
#
# COMPACT_ATOMS: atom_id res chain seq x y z
N LEU A 1 3.60 -5.16 4.15
CA LEU A 1 2.32 -4.46 4.41
C LEU A 1 1.18 -5.38 4.01
N GLY A 2 0.25 -5.65 4.91
CA GLY A 2 -1.01 -6.34 4.61
C GLY A 2 -2.15 -5.33 4.61
N ILE A 3 -2.96 -5.29 3.56
CA ILE A 3 -4.08 -4.36 3.41
C ILE A 3 -5.40 -5.15 3.41
N CYS A 4 -6.36 -4.72 4.21
CA CYS A 4 -7.67 -5.35 4.40
C CYS A 4 -7.53 -6.87 4.66
N TYR A 5 -7.91 -7.71 3.69
CA TYR A 5 -7.74 -9.16 3.80
C TYR A 5 -6.27 -9.58 4.07
N GLY A 6 -5.29 -8.85 3.55
CA GLY A 6 -3.87 -9.09 3.82
C GLY A 6 -3.52 -8.90 5.31
N MET A 7 -4.12 -7.92 5.98
CA MET A 7 -3.99 -7.73 7.43
C MET A 7 -4.63 -8.89 8.19
N GLN A 8 -5.82 -9.33 7.78
CA GLN A 8 -6.54 -10.44 8.41
C GLN A 8 -5.79 -11.76 8.26
N ALA A 9 -5.30 -12.06 7.06
CA ALA A 9 -4.48 -13.23 6.78
C ALA A 9 -3.18 -13.20 7.59
N MET A 10 -2.54 -12.04 7.69
CA MET A 10 -1.37 -11.84 8.56
C MET A 10 -1.73 -12.13 10.01
N ALA A 11 -2.82 -11.56 10.52
CA ALA A 11 -3.25 -11.77 11.90
C ALA A 11 -3.47 -13.26 12.21
N LYS A 12 -4.24 -13.94 11.36
CA LYS A 12 -4.51 -15.38 11.49
C LYS A 12 -3.24 -16.22 11.42
N LYS A 13 -2.29 -15.85 10.55
CA LYS A 13 -1.01 -16.57 10.41
C LYS A 13 -0.14 -16.50 11.67
N PHE A 14 -0.19 -15.39 12.40
CA PHE A 14 0.61 -15.14 13.60
C PHE A 14 -0.15 -15.41 14.92
N GLY A 15 -1.31 -16.07 14.86
CA GLY A 15 -2.06 -16.50 16.05
C GLY A 15 -3.04 -15.46 16.62
N GLY A 16 -3.34 -14.39 15.88
CA GLY A 16 -4.45 -13.50 16.17
C GLY A 16 -5.80 -14.09 15.76
N GLU A 17 -6.89 -13.39 16.09
CA GLU A 17 -8.26 -13.81 15.78
C GLU A 17 -8.94 -12.81 14.85
N VAL A 18 -9.66 -13.34 13.86
CA VAL A 18 -10.46 -12.57 12.90
C VAL A 18 -11.91 -13.02 13.06
N ALA A 19 -12.82 -12.07 13.19
CA ALA A 19 -14.25 -12.33 13.26
C ALA A 19 -14.98 -11.63 12.13
N ALA A 20 -16.12 -12.19 11.74
CA ALA A 20 -17.08 -11.50 10.89
C ALA A 20 -17.66 -10.31 11.67
N GLY A 21 -17.57 -9.12 11.10
CA GLY A 21 -18.20 -7.93 11.65
C GLY A 21 -19.72 -8.02 11.55
N ASN A 22 -20.41 -7.60 12.61
CA ASN A 22 -21.88 -7.51 12.60
C ASN A 22 -22.40 -6.42 11.64
N HIS A 23 -21.55 -5.45 11.29
CA HIS A 23 -21.80 -4.41 10.32
C HIS A 23 -20.68 -4.44 9.30
N ARG A 24 -21.02 -4.46 8.01
CA ARG A 24 -20.04 -4.26 6.95
C ARG A 24 -19.77 -2.77 6.83
N GLU A 25 -18.54 -2.35 7.07
CA GLU A 25 -18.14 -0.96 6.91
C GLU A 25 -17.53 -0.81 5.51
N PHE A 26 -18.31 -0.16 4.64
CA PHE A 26 -17.87 0.26 3.32
C PHE A 26 -18.05 1.76 3.25
N GLY A 27 -16.95 2.52 3.33
CA GLY A 27 -17.02 3.97 3.26
C GLY A 27 -15.91 4.68 4.01
N ALA A 28 -16.08 6.00 4.07
CA ALA A 28 -15.20 6.87 4.84
C ALA A 28 -15.34 6.59 6.33
N ALA A 29 -14.20 6.51 7.01
CA ALA A 29 -14.10 6.38 8.45
C ALA A 29 -12.94 7.22 8.96
N THR A 30 -13.01 7.64 10.23
CA THR A 30 -11.90 8.29 10.92
C THR A 30 -11.07 7.23 11.63
N LEU A 31 -9.80 7.13 11.24
CA LEU A 31 -8.79 6.34 11.94
C LEU A 31 -8.17 7.21 13.02
N VAL A 32 -8.24 6.79 14.29
CA VAL A 32 -7.52 7.39 15.40
C VAL A 32 -6.15 6.73 15.51
N ILE A 33 -5.08 7.51 15.62
CA ILE A 33 -3.72 7.02 15.80
C ILE A 33 -3.49 6.78 17.30
N GLU A 34 -3.36 5.52 17.66
CA GLU A 34 -3.28 5.08 19.07
C GLU A 34 -1.86 5.15 19.61
N GLN A 35 -0.86 4.90 18.76
CA GLN A 35 0.54 4.82 19.15
C GLN A 35 1.46 5.29 18.01
N GLU A 36 2.64 5.77 18.38
CA GLU A 36 3.65 6.17 17.41
C GLU A 36 4.09 4.98 16.53
N SER A 37 4.20 5.24 15.23
CA SER A 37 4.55 4.25 14.22
C SER A 37 5.18 4.96 13.03
N ASP A 38 6.30 4.45 12.54
CA ASP A 38 6.98 4.99 11.36
C ASP A 38 6.02 5.09 10.16
N LEU A 39 5.09 4.14 10.03
CA LEU A 39 4.10 4.12 8.96
C LEU A 39 3.06 5.23 9.10
N LEU A 40 2.53 5.48 10.30
CA LEU A 40 1.44 6.45 10.54
C LEU A 40 1.92 7.82 11.03
N ASP A 41 3.24 8.03 11.11
CA ASP A 41 3.83 9.32 11.48
C ASP A 41 3.70 10.32 10.31
N ILE A 42 2.54 10.96 10.20
CA ILE A 42 2.19 11.95 9.18
C ILE A 42 2.14 13.34 9.81
N THR A 43 2.78 14.31 9.15
CA THR A 43 2.75 15.72 9.56
C THR A 43 2.09 16.55 8.47
N HIS A 44 1.04 17.28 8.83
CA HIS A 44 0.32 18.16 7.92
C HIS A 44 0.18 19.55 8.56
N GLU A 45 0.40 20.60 7.77
CA GLU A 45 0.33 21.99 8.24
C GLU A 45 1.17 22.29 9.51
N GLY A 46 2.30 21.58 9.66
CA GLY A 46 3.23 21.76 10.78
C GLY A 46 2.84 21.03 12.07
N ALA A 47 1.80 20.20 12.06
CA ALA A 47 1.39 19.39 13.20
C ALA A 47 1.34 17.90 12.85
N LYS A 48 1.74 17.05 13.81
CA LYS A 48 1.52 15.60 13.71
C LYS A 48 0.03 15.31 13.75
N LEU A 49 -0.44 14.53 12.79
CA LEU A 49 -1.82 14.10 12.77
C LEU A 49 -2.07 13.10 13.90
N LYS A 50 -3.26 13.21 14.51
CA LYS A 50 -3.77 12.23 15.49
C LYS A 50 -4.87 11.37 14.91
N GLU A 51 -5.44 11.79 13.80
CA GLU A 51 -6.54 11.13 13.11
C GLU A 51 -6.35 11.25 11.59
N LEU A 52 -6.88 10.29 10.84
CA LEU A 52 -6.84 10.25 9.37
C LEU A 52 -8.22 9.88 8.82
N ASN A 53 -8.67 10.56 7.77
CA ASN A 53 -9.83 10.10 7.01
C ASN A 53 -9.40 8.99 6.05
N VAL A 54 -9.95 7.81 6.24
CA VAL A 54 -9.57 6.61 5.50
C VAL A 54 -10.78 5.91 4.89
N TRP A 55 -10.53 5.09 3.86
CA TRP A 55 -11.57 4.30 3.21
C TRP A 55 -11.56 2.86 3.71
N MET A 56 -12.55 2.52 4.53
CA MET A 56 -12.80 1.16 5.01
C MET A 56 -13.61 0.38 3.97
N SER A 57 -13.23 -0.88 3.77
CA SER A 57 -13.98 -1.81 2.91
C SER A 57 -13.86 -3.22 3.44
N HIS A 58 -14.51 -3.51 4.56
CA HIS A 58 -14.38 -4.80 5.21
C HIS A 58 -15.68 -5.33 5.82
N GLY A 59 -15.85 -6.64 5.69
CA GLY A 59 -16.83 -7.40 6.47
C GLY A 59 -16.20 -7.94 7.74
N ASP A 60 -15.05 -8.60 7.59
CA ASP A 60 -14.30 -9.18 8.70
C ASP A 60 -13.31 -8.17 9.29
N ARG A 61 -12.91 -8.37 10.54
CA ARG A 61 -11.88 -7.55 11.20
C ARG A 61 -11.07 -8.38 12.20
N VAL A 62 -9.88 -7.89 12.53
CA VAL A 62 -9.06 -8.47 13.60
C VAL A 62 -9.69 -8.11 14.94
N GLU A 63 -10.03 -9.13 15.74
CA GLU A 63 -10.57 -8.96 17.11
C GLU A 63 -9.48 -9.13 18.17
N LYS A 64 -8.44 -9.92 17.86
CA LYS A 64 -7.31 -10.16 18.74
C LYS A 64 -6.01 -9.98 17.99
N LEU A 65 -5.15 -9.11 18.50
CA LEU A 65 -3.80 -8.93 17.99
C LEU A 65 -3.01 -10.24 18.10
N PRO A 66 -2.19 -10.56 17.09
CA PRO A 66 -1.21 -11.62 17.20
C PRO A 66 -0.15 -11.30 18.26
N GLU A 67 0.61 -12.32 18.67
CA GLU A 67 1.73 -12.13 19.59
C GLU A 67 2.80 -11.20 18.97
N ASN A 68 3.35 -10.29 19.78
CA ASN A 68 4.33 -9.27 19.38
C ASN A 68 3.81 -8.25 18.35
N PHE A 69 2.49 -8.10 18.23
CA PHE A 69 1.86 -7.00 17.51
C PHE A 69 1.22 -6.02 18.48
N VAL A 70 1.25 -4.75 18.12
CA VAL A 70 0.59 -3.66 18.84
C VAL A 70 -0.39 -2.94 17.93
N CYS A 71 -1.51 -2.48 18.50
CA CYS A 71 -2.47 -1.63 17.80
C CYS A 71 -1.85 -0.24 17.66
N ILE A 72 -1.79 0.27 16.43
CA ILE A 72 -1.30 1.61 16.11
C ILE A 72 -2.39 2.52 15.58
N GLY A 73 -3.57 1.99 15.28
CA GLY A 73 -4.73 2.79 14.95
C GLY A 73 -6.04 2.03 15.10
N SER A 74 -7.08 2.76 15.50
CA SER A 74 -8.43 2.25 15.73
C SER A 74 -9.45 3.06 14.93
N SER A 75 -10.63 2.51 14.70
CA SER A 75 -11.80 3.25 14.23
C SER A 75 -13.02 2.85 15.05
N GLN A 76 -14.12 3.59 14.89
CA GLN A 76 -15.37 3.33 15.61
C GLN A 76 -15.85 1.86 15.47
N ASN A 77 -15.71 1.27 14.29
CA ASN A 77 -16.19 -0.09 13.99
C ASN A 77 -15.07 -1.13 13.86
N ALA A 78 -13.81 -0.72 13.97
CA ALA A 78 -12.64 -1.60 13.93
C ALA A 78 -11.62 -1.18 15.02
N PRO A 79 -11.71 -1.75 16.24
CA PRO A 79 -10.79 -1.42 17.33
C PRO A 79 -9.31 -1.68 17.01
N ILE A 80 -9.04 -2.60 16.09
CA ILE A 80 -7.73 -2.88 15.53
C ILE A 80 -7.79 -2.57 14.03
N ALA A 81 -7.79 -1.28 13.69
CA ALA A 81 -7.83 -0.80 12.31
C ALA A 81 -6.43 -0.73 11.67
N ALA A 82 -5.39 -0.63 12.49
CA ALA A 82 -4.00 -0.73 12.06
C ALA A 82 -3.16 -1.40 13.15
N MET A 83 -2.25 -2.30 12.74
CA MET A 83 -1.34 -2.99 13.64
C MET A 83 0.07 -3.03 13.08
N LYS A 84 1.08 -3.04 13.97
CA LYS A 84 2.48 -3.32 13.59
C LYS A 84 3.07 -4.38 14.48
N HIS A 85 4.04 -5.12 13.96
CA HIS A 85 4.90 -5.98 14.78
C HIS A 85 5.94 -5.12 15.51
N GLU A 86 6.27 -5.47 16.75
CA GLU A 86 7.15 -4.66 17.60
C GLU A 86 8.60 -4.57 17.08
N SER A 87 9.15 -5.66 16.56
CA SER A 87 10.53 -5.73 16.07
C SER A 87 10.70 -5.97 14.56
N LYS A 88 9.66 -6.40 13.85
CA LYS A 88 9.72 -6.73 12.42
C LYS A 88 8.98 -5.68 11.60
N PRO A 89 9.35 -5.44 10.32
CA PRO A 89 8.69 -4.46 9.46
C PRO A 89 7.34 -4.99 8.91
N TYR A 90 6.53 -5.57 9.79
CA TYR A 90 5.20 -6.09 9.46
C TYR A 90 4.17 -5.10 9.92
N TYR A 91 3.35 -4.66 8.97
CA TYR A 91 2.27 -3.70 9.19
C TYR A 91 1.01 -4.25 8.56
N GLY A 92 -0.12 -4.07 9.24
CA GLY A 92 -1.46 -4.38 8.77
C GLY A 92 -2.33 -3.14 8.82
N LEU A 93 -3.07 -2.86 7.75
CA LEU A 93 -4.07 -1.79 7.66
C LEU A 93 -5.42 -2.41 7.27
N GLN A 94 -6.49 -2.02 7.94
CA GLN A 94 -7.85 -2.50 7.65
C GLN A 94 -8.52 -1.67 6.54
N PHE A 95 -8.01 -0.45 6.30
CA PHE A 95 -8.43 0.48 5.24
C PHE A 95 -7.53 0.37 4.00
N HIS A 96 -7.97 1.00 2.90
CA HIS A 96 -7.28 1.00 1.61
C HIS A 96 -6.51 2.31 1.37
N PRO A 97 -5.20 2.38 1.63
CA PRO A 97 -4.40 3.59 1.36
C PRO A 97 -4.20 3.86 -0.15
N GLU A 98 -4.50 2.91 -1.03
CA GLU A 98 -4.35 3.03 -2.48
C GLU A 98 -5.47 3.83 -3.16
N VAL A 99 -6.61 4.03 -2.49
CA VAL A 99 -7.73 4.79 -3.05
C VAL A 99 -7.66 6.25 -2.65
N THR A 100 -8.08 7.14 -3.55
CA THR A 100 -8.05 8.60 -3.36
C THR A 100 -8.93 9.10 -2.21
N HIS A 101 -9.86 8.27 -1.73
CA HIS A 101 -10.71 8.58 -0.59
C HIS A 101 -9.96 8.49 0.76
N SER A 102 -8.81 7.79 0.80
CA SER A 102 -7.95 7.77 1.98
C SER A 102 -6.97 8.93 1.89
N GLU A 103 -7.13 9.92 2.76
CA GLU A 103 -6.21 11.04 2.87
C GLU A 103 -4.81 10.53 3.23
N PHE A 104 -3.79 11.13 2.62
CA PHE A 104 -2.38 10.74 2.81
C PHE A 104 -2.07 9.27 2.44
N GLY A 105 -2.98 8.54 1.78
CA GLY A 105 -2.80 7.13 1.47
C GLY A 105 -1.56 6.84 0.61
N LEU A 106 -1.31 7.68 -0.40
CA LEU A 106 -0.09 7.58 -1.23
C LEU A 106 1.18 7.89 -0.41
N GLU A 107 1.12 8.81 0.54
CA GLU A 107 2.23 9.11 1.44
C GLU A 107 2.54 7.90 2.33
N LEU A 108 1.53 7.27 2.93
CA LEU A 108 1.68 6.02 3.71
C LEU A 108 2.34 4.91 2.88
N LEU A 109 1.88 4.71 1.63
CA LEU A 109 2.49 3.76 0.72
C LEU A 109 3.95 4.13 0.39
N GLY A 110 4.22 5.41 0.17
CA GLY A 110 5.56 5.95 -0.04
C GLY A 110 6.49 5.68 1.14
N LYS A 111 6.06 5.95 2.37
CA LYS A 111 6.83 5.62 3.60
C LYS A 111 7.12 4.13 3.69
N PHE A 112 6.13 3.28 3.42
CA PHE A 112 6.35 1.83 3.43
C PHE A 112 7.38 1.39 2.39
N VAL A 113 7.24 1.84 1.14
CA VAL A 113 8.10 1.42 0.03
C VAL A 113 9.53 1.97 0.15
N HIS A 114 9.67 3.26 0.46
CA HIS A 114 10.95 3.96 0.43
C HIS A 114 11.68 3.95 1.77
N GLU A 115 10.99 4.18 2.88
CA GLU A 115 11.62 4.31 4.20
C GLU A 115 11.72 2.97 4.91
N ILE A 116 10.62 2.21 4.97
CA ILE A 116 10.58 0.93 5.68
C ILE A 116 11.23 -0.19 4.87
N CYS A 117 10.90 -0.32 3.59
CA CYS A 117 11.52 -1.31 2.71
C CYS A 117 12.87 -0.87 2.13
N GLY A 118 13.22 0.42 2.18
CA GLY A 118 14.48 0.94 1.63
C GLY A 118 14.53 0.91 0.09
N SER A 119 13.39 0.86 -0.59
CA SER A 119 13.35 0.75 -2.06
C SER A 119 13.73 2.08 -2.70
N LYS A 120 14.68 2.07 -3.63
CA LYS A 120 15.12 3.26 -4.36
C LYS A 120 14.08 3.69 -5.39
N SER A 121 14.00 5.00 -5.65
CA SER A 121 13.17 5.58 -6.72
C SER A 121 13.85 5.51 -8.09
N SER A 122 14.37 4.34 -8.45
CA SER A 122 15.04 4.11 -9.73
C SER A 122 14.09 3.76 -10.87
N TRP A 123 12.82 3.48 -10.57
CA TRP A 123 11.78 3.23 -11.58
C TRP A 123 11.24 4.56 -12.14
N THR A 124 12.06 5.23 -12.94
CA THR A 124 11.74 6.50 -13.61
C THR A 124 11.52 6.26 -15.11
N PRO A 125 10.71 7.08 -15.80
CA PRO A 125 10.53 6.95 -17.25
C PRO A 125 11.85 6.94 -18.03
N ALA A 126 12.84 7.75 -17.63
CA ALA A 126 14.15 7.78 -18.26
C ALA A 126 14.90 6.44 -18.13
N ASN A 127 15.01 5.91 -16.91
CA ASN A 127 15.68 4.63 -16.67
C ASN A 127 14.95 3.47 -17.38
N ILE A 128 13.60 3.49 -17.39
CA ILE A 128 12.79 2.49 -18.08
C ILE A 128 13.06 2.50 -19.59
N VAL A 129 13.15 3.69 -20.21
CA VAL A 129 13.47 3.81 -21.64
C VAL A 129 14.88 3.30 -21.91
N GLU A 130 15.87 3.68 -21.09
CA GLU A 130 17.25 3.20 -21.23
C GLU A 130 17.33 1.67 -21.14
N ASP A 131 16.71 1.07 -20.13
CA ASP A 131 16.67 -0.38 -19.92
C ASP A 131 15.92 -1.10 -21.05
N ALA A 132 14.81 -0.54 -21.52
CA ALA A 132 14.03 -1.12 -22.60
C ALA A 132 14.78 -1.09 -23.93
N VAL A 133 15.40 0.03 -24.30
CA VAL A 133 16.23 0.15 -25.52
C VAL A 133 17.40 -0.82 -25.49
N LYS A 134 18.08 -0.95 -24.35
CA LYS A 134 19.16 -1.93 -24.17
C LYS A 134 18.65 -3.35 -24.41
N THR A 135 17.55 -3.72 -23.75
CA THR A 135 16.94 -5.06 -23.86
C THR A 135 16.53 -5.38 -25.31
N ILE A 136 15.92 -4.42 -26.02
CA ILE A 136 15.50 -4.58 -27.41
C ILE A 136 16.72 -4.79 -28.31
N ARG A 137 17.78 -3.98 -28.17
CA ARG A 137 19.00 -4.13 -28.96
C ARG A 137 19.68 -5.49 -28.73
N GLU A 138 19.75 -5.95 -27.49
CA GLU A 138 20.31 -7.26 -27.15
C GLU A 138 19.46 -8.41 -27.72
N THR A 139 18.14 -8.25 -27.73
CA THR A 139 17.20 -9.29 -28.20
C THR A 139 17.11 -9.35 -29.73
N VAL A 140 17.04 -8.20 -30.40
CA VAL A 140 16.86 -8.10 -31.87
C VAL A 140 18.20 -8.19 -32.60
N GLY A 141 19.29 -7.67 -32.03
CA GLY A 141 20.58 -7.61 -32.68
C GLY A 141 20.52 -6.84 -34.00
N ASN A 142 20.71 -7.56 -35.12
CA ASN A 142 20.69 -7.00 -36.48
C ASN A 142 19.44 -7.41 -37.27
N ASP A 143 18.47 -8.06 -36.63
CA ASP A 143 17.27 -8.52 -37.31
C ASP A 143 16.32 -7.35 -37.63
N HIS A 144 15.42 -7.57 -38.58
CA HIS A 144 14.37 -6.63 -38.92
C HIS A 144 13.10 -6.91 -38.12
N VAL A 145 12.48 -5.86 -37.57
CA VAL A 145 11.22 -5.95 -36.83
C VAL A 145 10.11 -5.32 -37.66
N LEU A 146 8.97 -6.01 -37.75
CA LEU A 146 7.74 -5.48 -38.33
C LEU A 146 6.81 -5.03 -37.19
N LEU A 147 6.32 -3.79 -37.25
CA LEU A 147 5.37 -3.24 -36.29
C LEU A 147 4.04 -2.88 -36.98
N GLY A 148 2.95 -3.42 -36.47
CA GLY A 148 1.60 -2.99 -36.85
C GLY A 148 1.21 -1.72 -36.09
N LEU A 149 1.12 -0.59 -36.79
CA LEU A 149 0.77 0.69 -36.18
C LEU A 149 -0.74 0.95 -36.27
N SER A 150 -1.44 0.83 -35.15
CA SER A 150 -2.90 1.03 -35.07
C SER A 150 -3.32 2.50 -34.95
N GLY A 151 -2.39 3.38 -34.54
CA GLY A 151 -2.68 4.75 -34.10
C GLY A 151 -3.07 4.87 -32.61
N GLY A 152 -3.24 3.75 -31.90
CA GLY A 152 -3.40 3.73 -30.45
C GLY A 152 -2.10 4.08 -29.72
N VAL A 153 -2.23 4.61 -28.49
CA VAL A 153 -1.11 5.08 -27.65
C VAL A 153 -0.04 4.00 -27.51
N ASP A 154 -0.44 2.78 -27.15
CA ASP A 154 0.51 1.68 -26.92
C ASP A 154 1.35 1.37 -28.16
N SER A 155 0.71 1.17 -29.32
CA SER A 155 1.44 0.89 -30.58
C SER A 155 2.32 2.06 -31.02
N SER A 156 1.97 3.29 -30.64
CA SER A 156 2.72 4.50 -30.99
C SER A 156 3.93 4.69 -30.09
N VAL A 157 3.80 4.41 -28.78
CA VAL A 157 4.93 4.42 -27.83
C VAL A 157 5.92 3.32 -28.19
N VAL A 158 5.45 2.11 -28.52
CA VAL A 158 6.31 1.01 -28.98
C VAL A 158 7.04 1.37 -30.28
N ALA A 159 6.39 2.08 -31.22
CA ALA A 159 7.03 2.52 -32.45
C ALA A 159 8.14 3.56 -32.23
N ALA A 160 8.00 4.38 -31.19
CA ALA A 160 8.92 5.47 -30.89
C ALA A 160 10.14 5.02 -30.05
N LEU A 161 10.02 3.89 -29.36
CA LEU A 161 11.04 3.31 -28.48
C LEU A 161 12.15 2.62 -29.29
#